data_AF-A0A1S8L9K6-F1
#
_entry.id   AF-A0A1S8L9K6-F1
#
_cell.length_a   1.000
_cell.length_b   1.000
_cell.length_c   1.000
_cell.angle_alpha   90.00
_cell.angle_beta   90.00
_cell.angle_gamma   90.00
#
_symmetry.space_group_name_H-M   'P 1'
#
loop_
_entity.id
_entity.type
_entity.pdbx_description
1 polymer ?
#
loop_
_entity_poly.entity_id
_entity_poly.type
_entity_poly.pdbx_seq_one_letter_code
_entity_poly.pdbx_strand_id
1 'polypeptide(L)'
;MLNEKVGTVTEMEKDEILGLYERKLALQELAITLNNPEFDENSMNKLYEKIVSDLGRTNVYFEQWWKEKSSKYQWEFIEGYEWSIDFKTCEIYLNKKDSCCS
;
A
#
# COMPACT_ATOMS: atom_id res chain seq x y z
N MET A 1 -15.07 -5.61 16.77
CA MET A 1 -14.67 -5.19 15.42
C MET A 1 -14.99 -6.37 14.51
N LEU A 2 -15.77 -6.14 13.46
CA LEU A 2 -16.11 -7.19 12.49
C LEU A 2 -15.06 -7.13 11.39
N ASN A 3 -14.18 -8.13 11.36
CA ASN A 3 -13.30 -8.39 10.23
C ASN A 3 -13.95 -9.54 9.47
N GLU A 4 -14.67 -9.23 8.40
CA GLU A 4 -15.34 -10.25 7.60
C GLU A 4 -14.40 -10.74 6.50
N LYS A 5 -14.15 -12.05 6.45
CA LYS A 5 -13.37 -12.64 5.37
C LYS A 5 -14.18 -12.60 4.07
N VAL A 6 -13.73 -11.84 3.09
CA VAL A 6 -14.39 -11.68 1.78
C VAL A 6 -13.70 -12.46 0.66
N GLY A 7 -12.51 -13.02 0.91
CA GLY A 7 -11.82 -13.83 -0.09
C GLY A 7 -10.48 -14.36 0.35
N THR A 8 -9.80 -14.98 -0.61
CA THR A 8 -8.41 -15.45 -0.51
C THR A 8 -7.75 -15.24 -1.87
N VAL A 9 -6.49 -14.83 -1.89
CA VAL A 9 -5.67 -14.71 -3.09
C VAL A 9 -4.66 -15.85 -3.18
N THR A 10 -4.03 -16.03 -4.34
CA THR A 10 -2.91 -16.96 -4.45
C THR A 10 -1.64 -16.40 -3.80
N GLU A 11 -0.69 -17.27 -3.45
CA GLU A 11 0.62 -16.85 -2.93
C GLU A 11 1.34 -15.86 -3.86
N MET A 12 1.28 -16.10 -5.18
CA MET A 12 1.88 -15.22 -6.18
C MET A 12 1.25 -13.81 -6.16
N GLU A 13 -0.08 -13.73 -6.07
CA GLU A 13 -0.77 -12.45 -5.99
C GLU A 13 -0.52 -11.74 -4.66
N LYS A 14 -0.42 -12.50 -3.57
CA LYS A 14 0.01 -11.98 -2.27
C LYS A 14 1.44 -11.43 -2.33
N ASP A 15 2.36 -12.12 -3.01
CA ASP A 15 3.74 -11.64 -3.20
C ASP A 15 3.80 -10.35 -4.04
N GLU A 16 2.94 -10.20 -5.05
CA GLU A 16 2.81 -8.96 -5.85
C GLU A 16 2.49 -7.74 -4.96
N ILE A 17 1.44 -7.85 -4.14
CA ILE A 17 1.01 -6.73 -3.29
C ILE A 17 1.95 -6.51 -2.10
N LEU A 18 2.58 -7.57 -1.58
CA LEU A 18 3.61 -7.47 -0.55
C LEU A 18 4.81 -6.66 -1.05
N GLY A 19 5.31 -6.95 -2.25
CA GLY A 19 6.42 -6.20 -2.84
C GLY A 19 6.12 -4.71 -3.05
N LEU A 20 4.88 -4.37 -3.42
CA LEU A 20 4.44 -2.99 -3.52
C LEU A 20 4.36 -2.31 -2.15
N TYR A 21 3.87 -3.02 -1.13
CA TYR A 21 3.80 -2.52 0.24
C TYR A 21 5.19 -2.27 0.83
N GLU A 22 6.10 -3.23 0.71
CA GLU A 22 7.49 -3.10 1.17
C GLU A 22 8.22 -1.97 0.46
N ARG A 23 8.02 -1.80 -0.86
CA ARG A 23 8.58 -0.66 -1.60
C ARG A 23 8.06 0.67 -1.08
N LYS A 24 6.75 0.76 -0.79
CA LYS A 24 6.14 1.97 -0.21
C LYS A 24 6.76 2.30 1.15
N LEU A 25 6.88 1.31 2.04
CA LEU A 25 7.52 1.49 3.35
C LEU A 25 8.98 1.94 3.21
N ALA A 26 9.76 1.27 2.37
CA ALA A 26 11.17 1.62 2.15
C ALA A 26 11.34 3.05 1.64
N LEU A 27 10.47 3.51 0.73
CA LEU A 27 10.50 4.88 0.21
C LEU A 27 10.06 5.91 1.27
N GLN A 28 9.10 5.57 2.14
CA GLN A 28 8.68 6.42 3.25
C GLN A 28 9.80 6.60 4.28
N GLU A 29 10.47 5.51 4.67
CA GLU A 29 11.64 5.57 5.54
C GLU A 29 12.77 6.38 4.90
N LEU A 30 13.04 6.17 3.61
CA LEU A 30 14.04 6.95 2.89
C LEU A 30 13.70 8.45 2.89
N ALA A 31 12.43 8.81 2.68
CA ALA A 31 11.99 10.20 2.73
C ALA A 31 12.26 10.87 4.09
N ILE A 32 12.08 10.14 5.20
CA ILE A 32 12.37 10.64 6.55
C ILE A 32 13.88 10.91 6.71
N THR A 33 14.74 10.06 6.15
CA THR A 33 16.20 10.18 6.27
C THR A 33 16.82 11.31 5.44
N LEU A 34 16.07 11.95 4.54
CA LEU A 34 16.58 13.00 3.65
C LEU A 34 17.07 14.26 4.36
N ASN A 35 16.64 14.51 5.60
CA ASN A 35 17.11 15.62 6.42
C ASN A 35 18.51 15.34 7.03
N ASN A 36 19.45 14.86 6.21
CA ASN A 36 20.82 14.60 6.63
C ASN A 36 21.74 15.76 6.18
N PRO A 37 22.48 16.41 7.10
CA PRO A 37 23.38 17.53 6.79
C PRO A 37 24.55 17.18 5.85
N GLU A 38 24.79 15.90 5.55
CA GLU A 38 25.80 15.44 4.59
C GLU A 38 25.41 15.69 3.11
N PHE A 39 24.13 15.91 2.81
CA PHE A 39 23.67 16.21 1.45
C PHE A 39 23.66 17.72 1.18
N ASP A 40 24.17 18.13 0.02
CA ASP A 40 23.92 19.47 -0.50
C ASP A 40 22.44 19.60 -0.94
N GLU A 41 21.93 20.83 -0.91
CA GLU A 41 20.53 21.15 -1.19
C GLU A 41 20.06 20.64 -2.56
N ASN A 42 20.90 20.70 -3.59
CA ASN A 42 20.55 20.25 -4.94
C ASN A 42 20.43 18.71 -4.99
N SER A 43 21.34 18.00 -4.33
CA SER A 43 21.27 16.54 -4.21
C SER A 43 20.04 16.10 -3.41
N MET A 44 19.73 16.80 -2.31
CA MET A 44 18.53 16.55 -1.49
C MET A 44 17.25 16.73 -2.31
N ASN A 45 17.11 17.85 -3.03
CA ASN A 45 15.93 18.14 -3.84
C ASN A 45 15.71 17.09 -4.94
N LYS A 46 16.77 16.72 -5.67
CA LYS A 46 16.68 15.68 -6.72
C LYS A 46 16.28 14.32 -6.16
N LEU A 47 16.80 13.96 -4.99
CA LEU A 47 16.47 12.69 -4.35
C LEU A 47 15.02 12.70 -3.84
N TYR A 48 14.58 13.81 -3.24
CA TYR A 48 13.20 14.01 -2.82
C TYR A 48 12.22 13.90 -4.00
N GLU A 49 12.48 14.58 -5.11
CA GLU A 49 11.64 14.49 -6.32
C GLU A 49 11.52 13.05 -6.84
N LYS A 50 12.63 12.30 -6.85
CA LYS A 50 12.63 10.88 -7.24
C LYS A 50 11.78 10.04 -6.29
N ILE A 51 11.92 10.25 -4.98
CA ILE A 51 11.16 9.51 -3.96
C ILE A 51 9.66 9.80 -4.10
N VAL A 52 9.27 11.07 -4.25
CA VAL A 52 7.87 11.46 -4.46
C VAL A 52 7.31 10.84 -5.74
N SER A 53 8.08 10.87 -6.83
CA SER A 53 7.68 10.26 -8.10
C SER A 53 7.49 8.74 -7.97
N ASP A 54 8.43 8.06 -7.31
CA ASP A 54 8.38 6.62 -7.09
C ASP A 54 7.24 6.20 -6.15
N LEU A 55 6.99 6.96 -5.08
CA LEU A 55 5.85 6.77 -4.19
C LEU A 55 4.54 6.93 -4.96
N GLY A 56 4.43 7.96 -5.81
CA GLY A 56 3.25 8.17 -6.65
C GLY A 56 2.97 6.98 -7.56
N ARG A 57 3.99 6.48 -8.28
CA ARG A 57 3.87 5.29 -9.13
C ARG A 57 3.52 4.03 -8.32
N THR A 58 4.19 3.81 -7.20
CA THR A 58 3.96 2.64 -6.34
C THR A 58 2.54 2.63 -5.79
N ASN A 59 2.02 3.78 -5.34
CA ASN A 59 0.64 3.91 -4.88
C ASN A 59 -0.37 3.62 -6.00
N VAL A 60 -0.15 4.09 -7.23
CA VAL A 60 -1.03 3.78 -8.37
C VAL A 60 -1.10 2.27 -8.61
N TYR A 61 0.04 1.58 -8.61
CA TYR A 61 0.06 0.12 -8.79
C TYR A 61 -0.57 -0.63 -7.61
N PHE A 62 -0.39 -0.12 -6.39
CA PHE A 62 -0.98 -0.69 -5.18
C PHE A 62 -2.52 -0.62 -5.23
N GLU A 63 -3.08 0.55 -5.54
CA GLU A 63 -4.53 0.74 -5.70
C GLU A 63 -5.09 -0.06 -6.89
N GLN A 64 -4.35 -0.12 -7.99
CA GLN A 64 -4.73 -0.91 -9.16
C GLN A 64 -4.85 -2.39 -8.81
N TRP A 65 -3.89 -2.96 -8.07
CA TRP A 65 -3.94 -4.35 -7.63
C TRP A 65 -5.21 -4.63 -6.82
N TRP A 66 -5.55 -3.78 -5.84
CA TRP A 66 -6.78 -3.93 -5.05
C TRP A 66 -8.03 -3.91 -5.93
N LYS A 67 -8.11 -2.97 -6.87
CA LYS A 67 -9.24 -2.85 -7.81
C LYS A 67 -9.35 -4.07 -8.73
N GLU A 68 -8.24 -4.56 -9.25
CA GLU A 68 -8.21 -5.71 -10.14
C GLU A 68 -8.60 -7.00 -9.42
N LYS A 69 -8.05 -7.26 -8.22
CA LYS A 69 -8.35 -8.49 -7.47
C LYS A 69 -9.76 -8.49 -6.90
N SER A 70 -10.23 -7.37 -6.34
CA SER A 70 -11.61 -7.24 -5.87
C SER A 70 -12.61 -7.48 -7.00
N SER A 71 -12.34 -6.97 -8.20
CA SER A 71 -13.16 -7.25 -9.38
C SER A 71 -13.03 -8.72 -9.83
N LYS A 72 -11.82 -9.28 -9.93
CA LYS A 72 -11.61 -10.68 -10.35
C LYS A 72 -12.33 -11.69 -9.45
N TYR A 73 -12.27 -11.48 -8.14
CA TYR A 73 -12.83 -12.39 -7.14
C TYR A 73 -14.19 -11.96 -6.61
N GLN A 74 -14.73 -10.84 -7.10
CA GLN A 74 -16.02 -10.27 -6.71
C GLN A 74 -16.13 -10.08 -5.19
N TRP A 75 -15.09 -9.50 -4.57
CA TRP A 75 -15.11 -9.21 -3.14
C TRP A 75 -16.20 -8.21 -2.79
N GLU A 76 -16.83 -8.42 -1.64
CA GLU A 76 -17.82 -7.49 -1.12
C GLU A 76 -17.17 -6.11 -0.86
N PHE A 77 -17.93 -5.07 -1.21
CA PHE A 77 -17.57 -3.68 -0.98
C PHE A 77 -18.68 -2.99 -0.21
N ILE A 78 -18.33 -2.37 0.90
CA ILE A 78 -19.23 -1.55 1.72
C ILE A 78 -18.63 -0.16 1.83
N GLU A 79 -19.44 0.87 1.58
CA GLU A 79 -19.01 2.26 1.77
C GLU A 79 -18.58 2.49 3.22
N GLY A 80 -17.43 3.16 3.41
CA GLY A 80 -16.84 3.35 4.75
C GLY A 80 -16.07 2.13 5.28
N TYR A 81 -15.85 1.10 4.47
CA TYR A 81 -14.96 -0.03 4.76
C TYR A 81 -13.76 -0.04 3.81
N GLU A 82 -12.74 -0.81 4.17
CA GLU A 82 -11.54 -1.05 3.38
C GLU A 82 -11.12 -2.52 3.42
N TRP A 83 -10.42 -2.96 2.38
CA TRP A 83 -9.85 -4.30 2.35
C TRP A 83 -8.50 -4.34 3.04
N SER A 84 -8.24 -5.42 3.75
CA SER A 84 -6.90 -5.78 4.23
C SER A 84 -6.55 -7.21 3.83
N ILE A 85 -5.27 -7.52 3.79
CA ILE A 85 -4.76 -8.87 3.55
C ILE A 85 -4.01 -9.37 4.80
N ASP A 86 -4.25 -10.63 5.16
CA ASP A 86 -3.34 -11.37 6.04
C ASP A 86 -2.27 -12.04 5.17
N PHE A 87 -1.05 -11.52 5.23
CA PHE A 87 0.08 -12.02 4.44
C PHE A 87 0.55 -13.44 4.82
N LYS A 88 0.10 -13.99 5.97
CA LYS A 88 0.42 -15.36 6.38
C LYS A 88 -0.58 -16.37 5.80
N THR A 89 -1.84 -15.97 5.64
CA THR A 89 -2.92 -16.89 5.22
C THR A 89 -3.45 -16.60 3.82
N CYS A 90 -3.00 -15.51 3.18
CA CYS A 90 -3.53 -14.99 1.92
C CYS A 90 -5.01 -14.58 1.99
N GLU A 91 -5.58 -14.43 3.18
CA GLU A 91 -6.98 -14.10 3.37
C GLU A 91 -7.22 -12.60 3.25
N ILE A 92 -8.33 -12.24 2.62
CA ILE A 92 -8.75 -10.86 2.42
C ILE A 92 -9.94 -10.60 3.34
N TYR A 93 -9.85 -9.50 4.07
CA TYR A 93 -10.86 -9.06 5.02
C TYR A 93 -11.42 -7.72 4.60
N LEU A 94 -12.70 -7.50 4.89
CA LEU A 94 -13.33 -6.20 4.83
C LEU A 94 -13.44 -5.66 6.26
N ASN A 95 -12.84 -4.50 6.51
CA ASN A 95 -12.78 -3.87 7.82
C ASN A 95 -13.41 -2.48 7.76
N LYS A 96 -14.08 -2.07 8.83
CA LYS A 96 -14.62 -0.72 8.93
C LYS A 96 -13.46 0.27 8.96
N LYS A 97 -13.50 1.32 8.14
CA LYS A 97 -12.53 2.41 8.24
C LYS A 97 -12.66 3.05 9.60
N ASP A 98 -11.55 3.12 10.34
CA ASP A 98 -11.53 3.88 11.57
C ASP A 98 -11.79 5.35 11.24
N SER A 99 -12.87 5.90 11.78
CA SER A 99 -13.30 7.29 11.55
C SER A 99 -12.41 8.34 12.23
N CYS A 100 -11.19 8.00 12.63
CA CYS A 100 -10.25 8.90 13.29
C CYS A 100 -9.09 9.25 12.35
N CYS A 101 -9.30 10.30 11.55
CA CYS A 101 -8.43 11.46 11.36
C CYS A 101 -8.87 12.17 10.06
N SER A 102 -9.78 13.13 10.24
CA SER A 102 -10.05 14.22 9.27
C SER A 102 -9.00 15.31 9.43
#